data_AF-A0A937WZ47-F1
#
_entry.id   AF-A0A937WZ47-F1
#
_cell.length_a   1.000
_cell.length_b   1.000
_cell.length_c   1.000
_cell.angle_alpha   90.00
_cell.angle_beta   90.00
_cell.angle_gamma   90.00
#
_symmetry.space_group_name_H-M   'P 1'
#
loop_
_entity.id
_entity.type
_entity.pdbx_description
1 polymer ?
#
loop_
_entity_poly.entity_id
_entity_poly.type
_entity_poly.pdbx_seq_one_letter_code
_entity_poly.pdbx_strand_id
1 'polypeptide(L)'
;MNDLPLPGTEHFEGGKDMAAVMVAGIDGYLDRFIEQTKAERRSRLHDRFAHAGAREEERHRFIRIMGLTDSRTPPNMEIATPADLSFLPPGFVHETAGYTIYPVRWQVFPTVEAEGLLLAPHTDPIADVVALPDCDRSPETLAGLASDVSDVPVAHRLAASGCRVVVPVLIDRADTYSGIPGIRMTNQPHREFIH
;
A
#
# COMPACT_ATOMS: atom_id res chain seq x y z
N MET A 1 -27.26 57.45 12.59
CA MET A 1 -26.83 56.64 13.75
C MET A 1 -25.34 56.47 13.55
N ASN A 2 -24.51 57.12 14.37
CA ASN A 2 -23.07 57.17 14.14
C ASN A 2 -22.46 55.81 14.56
N ASP A 3 -21.97 55.04 13.59
CA ASP A 3 -21.15 53.84 13.82
C ASP A 3 -19.78 54.28 14.37
N LEU A 4 -19.69 54.38 15.69
CA LEU A 4 -18.42 54.57 16.37
C LEU A 4 -17.76 53.19 16.55
N PRO A 5 -16.49 53.00 16.15
CA PRO A 5 -15.80 51.73 16.32
C PRO A 5 -15.63 51.37 17.81
N LEU A 6 -15.54 50.07 18.10
CA LEU A 6 -15.34 49.57 19.45
C LEU A 6 -13.98 50.07 20.01
N PRO A 7 -13.86 50.31 21.33
CA PRO A 7 -12.61 50.77 21.93
C PRO A 7 -11.44 49.85 21.59
N GLY A 8 -10.37 50.42 21.02
CA GLY A 8 -9.17 49.68 20.58
C GLY A 8 -9.30 49.03 19.19
N THR A 9 -10.35 49.32 18.44
CA THR A 9 -10.52 48.88 17.05
C THR A 9 -10.61 50.07 16.10
N GLU A 10 -10.13 49.88 14.87
CA GLU A 10 -10.33 50.83 13.77
C GLU A 10 -11.54 50.41 12.94
N HIS A 11 -12.27 51.38 12.40
CA HIS A 11 -13.43 51.10 11.57
C HIS A 11 -12.97 50.41 10.28
N PHE A 12 -13.60 49.28 9.94
CA PHE A 12 -13.24 48.55 8.74
C PHE A 12 -13.67 49.33 7.49
N GLU A 13 -12.70 49.83 6.73
CA GLU A 13 -12.96 50.52 5.46
C GLU A 13 -13.09 49.49 4.33
N GLY A 14 -14.33 49.18 3.96
CA GLY A 14 -14.65 48.26 2.86
C GLY A 14 -14.25 48.86 1.52
N GLY A 15 -13.17 48.34 0.91
CA GLY A 15 -12.68 48.80 -0.39
C GLY A 15 -12.15 47.69 -1.32
N LYS A 16 -12.14 46.44 -0.87
CA LYS A 16 -11.69 45.27 -1.66
C LYS A 16 -12.61 44.09 -1.39
N ASP A 17 -12.74 43.20 -2.37
CA ASP A 17 -13.34 41.89 -2.15
C ASP A 17 -12.50 41.13 -1.11
N MET A 18 -12.99 41.08 0.13
CA MET A 18 -12.27 40.48 1.25
C MET A 18 -12.10 38.97 1.11
N ALA A 19 -13.00 38.31 0.36
CA ALA A 19 -12.81 36.90 0.02
C ALA A 19 -11.59 36.74 -0.87
N ALA A 20 -11.44 37.60 -1.88
CA ALA A 20 -10.26 37.59 -2.75
C ALA A 20 -8.96 37.93 -2.00
N VAL A 21 -8.99 38.89 -1.06
CA VAL A 21 -7.85 39.22 -0.20
C VAL A 21 -7.45 38.05 0.71
N MET A 22 -8.44 37.37 1.30
CA MET A 22 -8.20 36.20 2.14
C MET A 22 -7.58 35.05 1.34
N VAL A 23 -8.14 34.73 0.16
CA VAL A 23 -7.61 33.66 -0.72
C VAL A 23 -6.17 33.97 -1.13
N ALA A 24 -5.89 35.19 -1.59
CA ALA A 24 -4.54 35.60 -1.94
C ALA A 24 -3.55 35.54 -0.75
N GLY A 25 -4.04 35.83 0.46
CA GLY A 25 -3.27 35.69 1.69
C GLY A 25 -2.95 34.23 2.04
N ILE A 26 -3.92 33.33 1.88
CA ILE A 26 -3.74 31.88 2.07
C ILE A 26 -2.74 31.33 1.06
N ASP A 27 -2.90 31.65 -0.23
CA ASP A 27 -1.97 31.22 -1.28
C ASP A 27 -0.56 31.68 -0.98
N GLY A 28 -0.37 32.97 -0.68
CA GLY A 28 0.95 33.51 -0.35
C GLY A 28 1.55 32.90 0.93
N TYR A 29 0.73 32.51 1.91
CA TYR A 29 1.19 31.76 3.08
C TYR A 29 1.64 30.34 2.70
N LEU A 30 0.82 29.61 1.94
CA LEU A 30 1.10 28.24 1.50
C LEU A 30 2.36 28.18 0.62
N ASP A 31 2.55 29.13 -0.29
CA ASP A 31 3.75 29.22 -1.13
C ASP A 31 5.02 29.41 -0.28
N ARG A 32 4.99 30.33 0.68
CA ARG A 32 6.10 30.51 1.62
C ARG A 32 6.36 29.24 2.44
N PHE A 33 5.30 28.58 2.90
CA PHE A 33 5.41 27.37 3.70
C PHE A 33 5.99 26.20 2.89
N ILE A 34 5.63 26.07 1.61
CA ILE A 34 6.19 25.08 0.69
C ILE A 34 7.70 25.31 0.53
N GLU A 35 8.13 26.55 0.27
CA GLU A 35 9.56 26.87 0.09
C GLU A 35 10.36 26.64 1.38
N GLN A 36 9.83 27.06 2.53
CA GLN A 36 10.44 26.77 3.83
C GLN A 36 10.58 25.26 4.07
N THR A 37 9.51 24.50 3.80
CA THR A 37 9.50 23.05 4.01
C THR A 37 10.48 22.36 3.08
N LYS A 38 10.64 22.80 1.82
CA LYS A 38 11.65 22.26 0.90
C LYS A 38 13.06 22.39 1.47
N ALA A 39 13.40 23.56 2.04
CA ALA A 39 14.71 23.80 2.65
C ALA A 39 14.95 22.89 3.88
N GLU A 40 13.92 22.66 4.69
CA GLU A 40 14.03 21.89 5.93
C GLU A 40 13.88 20.37 5.74
N ARG A 41 13.26 19.92 4.65
CA ARG A 41 12.85 18.51 4.45
C ARG A 41 14.02 17.54 4.50
N ARG A 42 15.15 17.89 3.88
CA ARG A 42 16.32 16.98 3.79
C ARG A 42 16.99 16.80 5.14
N SER A 43 17.16 17.89 5.91
CA SER A 43 17.73 17.82 7.27
C SER A 43 16.80 17.04 8.19
N ARG A 44 15.50 17.34 8.17
CA ARG A 44 14.50 16.61 8.96
C ARG A 44 14.49 15.12 8.65
N LEU A 45 14.61 14.74 7.37
CA LEU A 45 14.68 13.32 7.01
C LEU A 45 15.93 12.67 7.58
N HIS A 46 17.09 13.34 7.47
CA HIS A 46 18.35 12.83 8.02
C HIS A 46 18.25 12.60 9.54
N ASP A 47 17.74 13.58 10.28
CA ASP A 47 17.66 13.52 11.75
C ASP A 47 16.68 12.44 12.24
N ARG A 48 15.54 12.29 11.55
CA ARG A 48 14.52 11.26 11.82
C ARG A 48 15.03 9.83 11.73
N PHE A 49 16.12 9.58 10.99
CA PHE A 49 16.73 8.26 10.85
C PHE A 49 18.19 8.21 11.33
N ALA A 50 18.69 9.25 11.99
CA ALA A 50 20.11 9.40 12.33
C ALA A 50 20.64 8.34 13.31
N HIS A 51 19.82 7.87 14.24
CA HIS A 51 20.20 6.86 15.22
C HIS A 51 19.06 5.88 15.52
N ALA A 52 19.35 4.80 16.27
CA ALA A 52 18.38 3.73 16.52
C ALA A 52 17.09 4.23 17.21
N GLY A 53 17.22 5.09 18.23
CA GLY A 53 16.06 5.70 18.91
C GLY A 53 15.14 6.49 17.99
N ALA A 54 15.68 7.41 17.18
CA ALA A 54 14.90 8.19 16.22
C ALA A 54 14.21 7.29 15.18
N ARG A 55 14.90 6.24 14.69
CA ARG A 55 14.32 5.25 13.77
C ARG A 55 13.13 4.51 14.40
N GLU A 56 13.15 4.26 15.70
CA GLU A 56 12.07 3.57 16.40
C GLU A 56 10.86 4.46 16.64
N GLU A 57 11.08 5.73 16.99
CA GLU A 57 10.00 6.73 17.06
C GLU A 57 9.29 6.88 15.72
N GLU A 58 10.07 6.90 14.64
CA GLU A 58 9.51 6.97 13.30
C GLU A 58 8.79 5.70 12.87
N ARG A 59 9.25 4.53 13.32
CA ARG A 59 8.53 3.26 13.14
C ARG A 59 7.17 3.31 13.82
N HIS A 60 7.11 3.74 15.09
CA HIS A 60 5.86 3.86 15.83
C HIS A 60 4.92 4.89 15.19
N ARG A 61 5.47 6.02 14.74
CA ARG A 61 4.70 7.04 14.03
C ARG A 61 4.13 6.49 12.72
N PHE A 62 4.94 5.77 11.94
CA PHE A 62 4.51 5.17 10.68
C PHE A 62 3.42 4.12 10.90
N ILE A 63 3.56 3.24 11.90
CA ILE A 63 2.53 2.27 12.29
C ILE A 63 1.20 2.96 12.58
N ARG A 64 1.23 4.06 13.34
CA ARG A 64 0.03 4.84 13.68
C ARG A 64 -0.63 5.47 12.45
N ILE A 65 0.16 6.07 11.56
CA ILE A 65 -0.34 6.68 10.31
C ILE A 65 -0.98 5.63 9.40
N MET A 66 -0.35 4.47 9.30
CA MET A 66 -0.85 3.36 8.49
C MET A 66 -2.05 2.64 9.11
N GLY A 67 -2.46 2.99 10.33
CA GLY A 67 -3.54 2.31 11.04
C GLY A 67 -3.22 0.86 11.43
N LEU A 68 -1.94 0.48 11.48
CA LEU A 68 -1.50 -0.88 11.84
C LEU A 68 -1.52 -1.07 13.37
N THR A 69 -2.66 -0.80 14.01
CA THR A 69 -2.80 -0.86 15.47
C THR A 69 -3.06 -2.26 16.00
N ASP A 70 -3.53 -3.18 15.15
CA ASP A 70 -3.87 -4.53 15.55
C ASP A 70 -2.62 -5.40 15.76
N SER A 71 -2.72 -6.31 16.73
CA SER A 71 -1.68 -7.29 16.98
C SER A 71 -1.61 -8.27 15.81
N ARG A 72 -0.42 -8.41 15.21
CA ARG A 72 -0.19 -9.39 14.15
C ARG A 72 -0.26 -10.80 14.71
N THR A 73 -0.97 -11.67 14.01
CA THR A 73 -0.93 -13.11 14.30
C THR A 73 0.41 -13.65 13.79
N PRO A 74 1.06 -14.61 14.48
CA PRO A 74 2.22 -15.29 13.93
C PRO A 74 1.87 -15.87 12.54
N PRO A 75 2.71 -15.63 11.52
CA PRO A 75 2.40 -16.11 10.18
C PRO A 75 2.41 -17.64 10.17
N ASN A 76 1.30 -18.24 9.76
CA ASN A 76 1.18 -19.66 9.46
C ASN A 76 0.85 -19.79 7.97
N MET A 77 1.86 -20.08 7.15
CA MET A 77 1.71 -20.23 5.71
C MET A 77 1.50 -21.69 5.36
N GLU A 78 0.47 -21.95 4.56
CA GLU A 78 0.09 -23.28 4.10
C GLU A 78 0.04 -23.29 2.58
N ILE A 79 0.41 -24.43 1.98
CA ILE A 79 0.18 -24.67 0.56
C ILE A 79 -1.33 -24.86 0.38
N ALA A 80 -1.95 -23.95 -0.36
CA ALA A 80 -3.38 -24.02 -0.65
C ALA A 80 -3.64 -25.16 -1.64
N THR A 81 -4.80 -25.80 -1.54
CA THR A 81 -5.29 -26.71 -2.59
C THR A 81 -6.62 -26.14 -3.07
N PRO A 82 -6.71 -25.60 -4.30
CA PRO A 82 -7.97 -25.09 -4.80
C PRO A 82 -9.03 -26.21 -4.79
N ALA A 83 -10.20 -25.95 -4.21
CA ALA A 83 -11.26 -26.96 -4.05
C ALA A 83 -11.67 -27.61 -5.40
N ASP A 84 -11.64 -26.81 -6.47
CA ASP A 84 -12.00 -27.23 -7.84
C ASP A 84 -10.92 -28.07 -8.54
N LEU A 85 -9.73 -28.21 -7.94
CA LEU A 85 -8.58 -28.95 -8.47
C LEU A 85 -8.19 -30.14 -7.58
N SER A 86 -9.13 -30.68 -6.80
CA SER A 86 -8.94 -31.83 -5.92
C SER A 86 -8.46 -33.12 -6.61
N PHE A 87 -8.50 -33.19 -7.95
CA PHE A 87 -7.94 -34.28 -8.76
C PHE A 87 -6.46 -34.11 -9.09
N LEU A 88 -5.85 -32.95 -8.84
CA LEU A 88 -4.41 -32.73 -8.90
C LEU A 88 -3.76 -33.01 -7.54
N PRO A 89 -2.47 -33.36 -7.50
CA PRO A 89 -1.75 -33.45 -6.24
C PRO A 89 -1.82 -32.12 -5.48
N PRO A 90 -2.07 -32.15 -4.16
CA PRO A 90 -1.43 -31.31 -3.16
C PRO A 90 -0.76 -30.00 -3.58
N GLY A 91 -1.45 -28.94 -4.01
CA GLY A 91 -0.79 -27.64 -4.22
C GLY A 91 0.15 -27.52 -5.41
N PHE A 92 -0.04 -28.32 -6.46
CA PHE A 92 0.74 -28.20 -7.69
C PHE A 92 0.10 -27.19 -8.66
N VAL A 93 0.75 -26.05 -8.93
CA VAL A 93 0.31 -25.10 -9.96
C VAL A 93 1.14 -25.24 -11.23
N HIS A 94 2.47 -25.31 -11.10
CA HIS A 94 3.37 -25.43 -12.25
C HIS A 94 4.78 -25.85 -11.83
N GLU A 95 5.44 -26.67 -12.64
CA GLU A 95 6.83 -27.08 -12.44
C GLU A 95 7.71 -26.57 -13.58
N THR A 96 8.85 -26.00 -13.23
CA THR A 96 9.88 -25.57 -14.17
C THR A 96 11.16 -26.36 -13.95
N ALA A 97 12.15 -26.20 -14.83
CA ALA A 97 13.43 -26.91 -14.72
C ALA A 97 14.26 -26.57 -13.47
N GLY A 98 13.97 -25.48 -12.74
CA GLY A 98 14.77 -25.06 -11.58
C GLY A 98 13.98 -24.68 -10.33
N TYR A 99 12.66 -24.61 -10.41
CA TYR A 99 11.79 -24.24 -9.29
C TYR A 99 10.35 -24.72 -9.51
N THR A 100 9.59 -24.81 -8.43
CA THR A 100 8.16 -25.19 -8.44
C THR A 100 7.30 -24.05 -7.92
N ILE A 101 6.11 -23.88 -8.48
CA ILE A 101 5.13 -22.86 -8.08
C ILE A 101 4.02 -23.53 -7.28
N TYR A 102 3.80 -23.02 -6.08
CA TYR A 102 2.75 -23.45 -5.15
C TYR A 102 1.78 -22.30 -4.91
N PRO A 103 0.46 -22.54 -4.90
CA PRO A 103 -0.48 -21.59 -4.34
C PRO A 103 -0.37 -21.66 -2.82
N VAL A 104 -0.35 -20.51 -2.17
CA VAL A 104 -0.17 -20.41 -0.72
C VAL A 104 -1.21 -19.48 -0.12
N ARG A 105 -1.57 -19.76 1.14
CA ARG A 105 -2.40 -18.90 1.96
C ARG A 105 -1.82 -18.77 3.37
N TRP A 106 -2.04 -17.65 4.04
CA TRP A 106 -1.58 -17.44 5.41
C TRP A 106 -2.49 -16.49 6.19
N GLN A 107 -2.55 -16.69 7.51
CA GLN A 107 -3.29 -15.80 8.39
C GLN A 107 -2.60 -14.43 8.51
N VAL A 108 -3.35 -13.34 8.34
CA VAL A 108 -2.88 -11.97 8.60
C VAL A 108 -3.45 -11.46 9.93
N PHE A 109 -4.77 -11.49 10.05
CA PHE A 109 -5.55 -11.19 11.26
C PHE A 109 -6.55 -12.33 11.51
N PRO A 110 -7.14 -12.52 12.70
CA PRO A 110 -8.02 -13.65 13.00
C PRO A 110 -9.15 -13.92 11.98
N THR A 111 -9.61 -12.89 11.27
CA THR A 111 -10.69 -12.95 10.28
C THR A 111 -10.22 -12.77 8.83
N VAL A 112 -8.93 -12.50 8.62
CA VAL A 112 -8.37 -12.17 7.30
C VAL A 112 -7.22 -13.12 6.97
N GLU A 113 -7.43 -13.91 5.92
CA GLU A 113 -6.40 -14.70 5.26
C GLU A 113 -5.88 -13.92 4.05
N ALA A 114 -4.59 -14.04 3.76
CA ALA A 114 -4.00 -13.59 2.51
C ALA A 114 -3.61 -14.79 1.67
N GLU A 115 -3.62 -14.60 0.35
CA GLU A 115 -3.30 -15.62 -0.64
C GLU A 115 -2.20 -15.13 -1.58
N GLY A 116 -1.56 -16.05 -2.29
CA GLY A 116 -0.54 -15.74 -3.27
C GLY A 116 0.11 -16.97 -3.88
N LEU A 117 1.24 -16.75 -4.54
CA LEU A 117 2.07 -17.79 -5.13
C LEU A 117 3.44 -17.83 -4.45
N LEU A 118 3.93 -19.04 -4.20
CA LEU A 118 5.28 -19.32 -3.72
C LEU A 118 6.07 -20.02 -4.83
N LEU A 119 7.13 -19.37 -5.30
CA LEU A 119 8.10 -19.95 -6.21
C LEU A 119 9.25 -20.48 -5.35
N ALA A 120 9.37 -21.80 -5.24
CA ALA A 120 10.41 -22.45 -4.44
C ALA A 120 11.45 -23.12 -5.35
N PRO A 121 12.73 -22.73 -5.27
CA PRO A 121 13.79 -23.37 -6.05
C PRO A 121 13.97 -24.84 -5.62
N HIS A 122 14.45 -25.68 -6.53
CA HIS A 122 14.74 -27.09 -6.23
C HIS A 122 16.01 -27.28 -5.38
N THR A 123 16.79 -26.21 -5.23
CA THR A 123 17.97 -26.14 -4.37
C THR A 123 17.65 -25.39 -3.08
N ASP A 124 18.58 -25.41 -2.12
CA ASP A 124 18.49 -24.53 -0.96
C ASP A 124 18.39 -23.06 -1.40
N PRO A 125 17.38 -22.30 -0.92
CA PRO A 125 17.22 -20.92 -1.33
C PRO A 125 18.38 -20.04 -0.90
N ILE A 126 18.91 -19.23 -1.82
CA ILE A 126 19.98 -18.26 -1.50
C ILE A 126 19.44 -16.99 -0.81
N ALA A 127 18.15 -16.71 -0.98
CA ALA A 127 17.45 -15.58 -0.38
C ALA A 127 15.92 -15.80 -0.39
N ASP A 128 15.24 -15.17 0.57
CA ASP A 128 13.78 -15.05 0.62
C ASP A 128 13.35 -13.66 0.12
N VAL A 129 12.42 -13.63 -0.83
CA VAL A 129 11.95 -12.39 -1.46
C VAL A 129 10.42 -12.32 -1.43
N VAL A 130 9.88 -11.16 -1.03
CA VAL A 130 8.47 -10.81 -1.22
C VAL A 130 8.37 -9.88 -2.42
N ALA A 131 7.85 -10.38 -3.53
CA ALA A 131 7.67 -9.61 -4.76
C ALA A 131 6.26 -9.03 -4.79
N LEU A 132 6.13 -7.74 -4.50
CA LEU A 132 4.84 -7.05 -4.51
C LEU A 132 4.45 -6.67 -5.95
N PRO A 133 3.33 -7.18 -6.49
CA PRO A 133 2.82 -6.74 -7.79
C PRO A 133 2.28 -5.30 -7.72
N ASP A 134 1.98 -4.74 -8.89
CA ASP A 134 1.02 -3.62 -8.93
C ASP A 134 -0.38 -4.15 -8.54
N CYS A 135 -1.21 -3.33 -7.92
CA CYS A 135 -2.56 -3.72 -7.48
C CYS A 135 -3.44 -4.23 -8.63
N ASP A 136 -3.18 -3.80 -9.86
CA ASP A 136 -3.95 -4.19 -11.04
C ASP A 136 -3.33 -5.39 -11.78
N ARG A 137 -2.27 -6.01 -11.22
CA ARG A 137 -1.59 -7.18 -11.79
C ARG A 137 -1.80 -8.41 -10.94
N SER A 138 -2.11 -9.52 -11.60
CA SER A 138 -2.28 -10.80 -10.92
C SER A 138 -0.91 -11.42 -10.54
N PRO A 139 -0.85 -12.22 -9.46
CA PRO A 139 0.36 -12.96 -9.10
C PRO A 139 0.87 -13.88 -10.21
N GLU A 140 -0.03 -14.50 -10.98
CA GLU A 140 0.27 -15.41 -12.09
C GLU A 140 1.06 -14.70 -13.19
N THR A 141 0.71 -13.44 -13.46
CA THR A 141 1.42 -12.56 -14.41
C THR A 141 2.86 -12.34 -13.96
N LEU A 142 3.07 -12.06 -12.66
CA LEU A 142 4.41 -11.90 -12.10
C LEU A 142 5.20 -13.20 -11.98
N ALA A 143 4.50 -14.34 -11.88
CA ALA A 143 5.10 -15.67 -11.83
C ALA A 143 5.43 -16.23 -13.23
N GLY A 144 4.99 -15.56 -14.30
CA GLY A 144 5.18 -16.00 -15.69
C GLY A 144 4.23 -17.10 -16.14
N LEU A 145 3.07 -17.22 -15.48
CA LEU A 145 2.02 -18.17 -15.82
C LEU A 145 0.98 -17.60 -16.79
N ALA A 146 0.87 -16.27 -16.87
CA ALA A 146 0.01 -15.58 -17.84
C ALA A 146 0.80 -15.19 -19.10
N SER A 147 0.13 -15.18 -20.25
CA SER A 147 0.73 -14.98 -21.59
C SER A 147 0.83 -13.50 -22.01
N ASP A 148 0.56 -12.58 -21.09
CA ASP A 148 0.32 -11.16 -21.34
C ASP A 148 1.55 -10.25 -21.13
N VAL A 149 2.74 -10.82 -20.83
CA VAL A 149 3.95 -10.04 -20.58
C VAL A 149 5.00 -10.26 -21.67
N SER A 150 5.46 -9.17 -22.30
CA SER A 150 6.56 -9.20 -23.27
C SER A 150 7.95 -9.42 -22.64
N ASP A 151 8.07 -9.18 -21.33
CA ASP A 151 9.29 -9.32 -20.54
C ASP A 151 9.21 -10.50 -19.57
N VAL A 152 10.37 -11.12 -19.30
CA VAL A 152 10.48 -12.18 -18.26
C VAL A 152 10.14 -11.56 -16.89
N PRO A 153 9.07 -12.02 -16.22
CA PRO A 153 8.63 -11.43 -14.97
C PRO A 153 9.69 -11.50 -13.86
N VAL A 154 9.71 -10.49 -12.98
CA VAL A 154 10.75 -10.35 -11.96
C VAL A 154 10.79 -11.55 -10.99
N ALA A 155 9.64 -12.12 -10.61
CA ALA A 155 9.60 -13.27 -9.71
C ALA A 155 10.18 -14.51 -10.37
N HIS A 156 9.89 -14.72 -11.67
CA HIS A 156 10.49 -15.79 -12.46
C HIS A 156 12.02 -15.71 -12.47
N ARG A 157 12.60 -14.53 -12.79
CA ARG A 157 14.06 -14.39 -12.83
C ARG A 157 14.72 -14.66 -11.48
N LEU A 158 14.10 -14.20 -10.40
CA LEU A 158 14.62 -14.41 -9.04
C LEU A 158 14.55 -15.89 -8.64
N ALA A 159 13.42 -16.56 -8.92
CA ALA A 159 13.27 -17.99 -8.65
C ALA A 159 14.25 -18.84 -9.46
N ALA A 160 14.41 -18.55 -10.76
CA ALA A 160 15.40 -19.19 -11.62
C ALA A 160 16.85 -18.95 -11.17
N SER A 161 17.10 -17.87 -10.42
CA SER A 161 18.41 -17.57 -9.83
C SER A 161 18.64 -18.23 -8.46
N GLY A 162 17.69 -19.05 -7.98
CA GLY A 162 17.79 -19.77 -6.70
C GLY A 162 17.17 -19.03 -5.50
N CYS A 163 16.43 -17.94 -5.71
CA CYS A 163 15.68 -17.29 -4.63
C CYS A 163 14.33 -17.99 -4.40
N ARG A 164 13.87 -18.03 -3.14
CA ARG A 164 12.48 -18.37 -2.83
C ARG A 164 11.65 -17.10 -2.84
N VAL A 165 10.60 -17.06 -3.65
CA VAL A 165 9.83 -15.84 -3.91
C VAL A 165 8.37 -16.03 -3.56
N VAL A 166 7.80 -15.13 -2.75
CA VAL A 166 6.37 -15.04 -2.48
C VAL A 166 5.80 -13.85 -3.26
N VAL A 167 4.73 -14.09 -4.02
CA VAL A 167 3.97 -13.08 -4.74
C VAL A 167 2.56 -13.02 -4.15
N PRO A 168 2.22 -12.05 -3.28
CA PRO A 168 0.90 -11.95 -2.69
C PRO A 168 -0.13 -11.43 -3.70
N VAL A 169 -1.38 -11.87 -3.56
CA VAL A 169 -2.54 -11.18 -4.14
C VAL A 169 -2.69 -9.84 -3.42
N LEU A 170 -2.81 -8.76 -4.17
CA LEU A 170 -3.12 -7.45 -3.62
C LEU A 170 -4.60 -7.14 -3.82
N ILE A 171 -5.16 -6.39 -2.87
CA ILE A 171 -6.51 -5.84 -3.01
C ILE A 171 -6.48 -4.87 -4.20
N ASP A 172 -7.37 -5.11 -5.16
CA ASP A 172 -7.47 -4.29 -6.36
C ASP A 172 -8.04 -2.89 -6.04
N ARG A 173 -8.02 -2.02 -7.05
CA ARG A 173 -8.56 -0.65 -6.95
C ARG A 173 -9.98 -0.54 -7.52
N ALA A 174 -10.63 -1.65 -7.83
CA ALA A 174 -11.97 -1.63 -8.37
C ALA A 174 -12.97 -1.24 -7.27
N ASP A 175 -14.10 -0.73 -7.72
CA ASP A 175 -15.26 -0.34 -6.92
C ASP A 175 -16.47 -1.23 -7.23
N THR A 176 -16.27 -2.35 -7.94
CA THR A 176 -17.32 -3.23 -8.46
C THR A 176 -18.34 -3.65 -7.39
N TYR A 177 -17.87 -3.90 -6.16
CA TYR A 177 -18.69 -4.31 -5.01
C TYR A 177 -18.86 -3.21 -3.96
N SER A 178 -18.48 -1.97 -4.26
CA SER A 178 -18.57 -0.84 -3.33
C SER A 178 -19.98 -0.28 -3.29
N GLY A 179 -20.87 -0.94 -2.53
CA GLY A 179 -22.24 -0.48 -2.31
C GLY A 179 -23.24 -1.61 -2.21
N ILE A 180 -24.53 -1.26 -2.22
CA ILE A 180 -25.63 -2.23 -2.22
C ILE A 180 -26.29 -2.19 -3.60
N PRO A 181 -26.22 -3.28 -4.39
CA PRO A 181 -26.90 -3.36 -5.68
C PRO A 181 -28.39 -3.01 -5.53
N GLY A 182 -28.85 -2.06 -6.34
CA GLY A 182 -30.25 -1.59 -6.31
C GLY A 182 -30.57 -0.46 -5.33
N ILE A 183 -29.63 -0.02 -4.48
CA ILE A 183 -29.80 1.16 -3.61
C ILE A 183 -28.84 2.26 -4.01
N ARG A 184 -27.53 2.02 -3.86
CA ARG A 184 -26.49 3.00 -4.19
C ARG A 184 -25.15 2.30 -4.30
N MET A 185 -24.51 2.50 -5.45
CA MET A 185 -23.10 2.18 -5.65
C MET A 185 -22.24 3.41 -5.35
N THR A 186 -21.00 3.20 -4.93
CA THR A 186 -20.00 4.25 -4.72
C THR A 186 -18.82 3.99 -5.63
N ASN A 187 -18.04 5.04 -5.91
CA ASN A 187 -16.79 4.96 -6.64
C ASN A 187 -15.57 4.85 -5.71
N GLN A 188 -15.80 4.36 -4.48
CA GLN A 188 -14.73 4.18 -3.50
C GLN A 188 -14.11 2.80 -3.70
N PRO A 189 -12.79 2.68 -3.89
CA PRO A 189 -12.13 1.40 -4.08
C PRO A 189 -12.21 0.51 -2.83
N HIS A 190 -12.15 -0.82 -3.00
CA HIS A 190 -12.25 -1.80 -1.89
C HIS A 190 -11.24 -1.59 -0.76
N ARG A 191 -10.14 -0.87 -1.01
CA ARG A 191 -9.15 -0.48 0.00
C ARG A 191 -9.72 0.37 1.15
N GLU A 192 -10.87 1.02 0.97
CA GLU A 192 -11.43 1.93 1.98
C GLU A 192 -12.28 1.22 3.06
N PHE A 193 -12.55 -0.08 2.89
CA PHE A 193 -13.51 -0.82 3.73
C PHE A 193 -12.89 -1.96 4.56
N ILE A 194 -11.56 -1.97 4.76
CA ILE A 194 -10.94 -2.93 5.68
C ILE A 194 -11.25 -2.48 7.12
N HIS A 195 -12.04 -3.27 7.85
CA HIS A 195 -12.42 -3.08 9.26
C HIS A 195 -12.06 -4.31 10.09
#